data_AF-A0A706L9C1-F1
#
_entry.id   AF-A0A706L9C1-F1
#
_cell.length_a   1.000
_cell.length_b   1.000
_cell.length_c   1.000
_cell.angle_alpha   90.00
_cell.angle_beta   90.00
_cell.angle_gamma   90.00
#
_symmetry.space_group_name_H-M   'P 1'
#
loop_
_entity.id
_entity.type
_entity.pdbx_description
1 polymer ?
#
loop_
_entity_poly.entity_id
_entity_poly.type
_entity_poly.pdbx_seq_one_letter_code
_entity_poly.pdbx_strand_id
1 'polypeptide(L)'
;ASKGAAMMGAGDQQQASRGSSVLVDNIRWQSYLSSMTSAEAEEWGVDDDQRRFFVRFGVSKANYGAPFADRWFRRHDGGVLKPAVLERQRKSKGVPRGEA
;
A
#
# COMPACT_ATOMS: atom_id res chain seq x y z
N ALA A 1 3.46 6.71 -8.80
CA ALA A 1 4.49 5.66 -8.91
C ALA A 1 4.71 5.30 -10.37
N SER A 2 5.95 5.02 -10.77
CA SER A 2 6.27 4.46 -12.09
C SER A 2 5.71 3.04 -12.25
N LYS A 3 5.46 2.60 -13.50
CA LYS A 3 4.97 1.24 -13.79
C LYS A 3 5.85 0.14 -13.17
N GLY A 4 7.16 0.33 -13.20
CA GLY A 4 8.12 -0.60 -12.59
C GLY A 4 8.02 -0.65 -11.06
N ALA A 5 7.87 0.51 -10.39
CA ALA A 5 7.66 0.55 -8.95
C ALA A 5 6.33 -0.11 -8.54
N ALA A 6 5.27 0.03 -9.36
CA ALA A 6 4.00 -0.64 -9.13
C ALA A 6 4.12 -2.17 -9.25
N MET A 7 4.84 -2.67 -10.27
CA MET A 7 5.09 -4.11 -10.47
C MET A 7 5.89 -4.74 -9.32
N MET A 8 6.85 -4.00 -8.75
CA MET A 8 7.68 -4.48 -7.64
C MET A 8 7.05 -4.25 -6.26
N GLY A 9 5.84 -3.70 -6.18
CA GLY A 9 5.19 -3.35 -4.90
C GLY A 9 5.89 -2.21 -4.14
N ALA A 10 6.81 -1.48 -4.78
CA ALA A 10 7.59 -0.38 -4.20
C ALA A 10 6.94 0.99 -4.48
N GLY A 11 5.62 1.04 -4.66
CA GLY A 11 4.87 2.24 -5.02
C GLY A 11 4.80 3.28 -3.91
N ASP A 12 5.06 2.86 -2.67
CA ASP A 12 5.08 3.65 -1.44
C ASP A 12 6.44 4.29 -1.14
N GLN A 13 7.49 3.92 -1.87
CA GLN A 13 8.82 4.48 -1.69
C GLN A 13 8.95 5.87 -2.30
N GLN A 14 9.73 6.73 -1.66
CA GLN A 14 10.03 8.09 -2.14
C GLN A 14 10.56 8.09 -3.58
N GLN A 15 11.40 7.11 -3.93
CA GLN A 15 12.03 6.97 -5.25
C GLN A 15 11.15 6.24 -6.29
N ALA A 16 9.88 5.96 -5.98
CA ALA A 16 8.95 5.32 -6.90
C ALA A 16 8.67 6.17 -8.16
N SER A 17 8.89 7.49 -8.09
CA SER A 17 8.71 8.47 -9.17
C SER A 17 9.95 8.56 -10.08
N ARG A 18 10.22 7.50 -10.84
CA ARG A 18 11.29 7.50 -11.86
C ARG A 18 11.03 8.56 -12.93
N GLY A 19 12.08 9.28 -13.33
CA GLY A 19 12.00 10.40 -14.29
C GLY A 19 11.58 11.74 -13.69
N SER A 20 11.37 11.78 -12.37
CA SER A 20 10.95 12.97 -11.62
C SER A 20 11.74 13.14 -10.32
N SER A 21 12.99 12.66 -10.30
CA SER A 21 13.89 12.73 -9.13
C SER A 21 14.00 14.17 -8.62
N VAL A 22 14.11 15.14 -9.54
CA VAL A 22 14.14 16.57 -9.18
C VAL A 22 12.94 17.01 -8.36
N LEU A 23 11.73 16.49 -8.61
CA LEU A 23 10.55 16.84 -7.80
C LEU A 23 10.65 16.19 -6.42
N VAL A 24 11.02 14.91 -6.37
CA VAL A 24 11.14 14.14 -5.13
C VAL A 24 12.22 14.70 -4.20
N ASP A 25 13.32 15.18 -4.77
CA ASP A 25 14.46 15.70 -4.01
C ASP A 25 14.17 17.10 -3.45
N ASN A 26 13.49 17.96 -4.23
CA ASN A 26 13.24 19.36 -3.87
C ASN A 26 12.01 19.57 -2.97
N ILE A 27 11.04 18.65 -2.94
CA ILE A 27 9.88 18.79 -2.04
C ILE A 27 10.23 18.39 -0.60
N ARG A 28 9.63 19.07 0.38
CA ARG A 28 9.76 18.77 1.82
C ARG A 28 8.65 17.84 2.33
N TRP A 29 7.61 17.62 1.53
CA TRP A 29 6.49 16.76 1.86
C TRP A 29 6.03 15.97 0.63
N GLN A 30 5.80 14.67 0.81
CA GLN A 30 5.33 13.76 -0.23
C GLN A 30 4.40 12.71 0.36
N SER A 31 3.28 12.46 -0.33
CA SER A 31 2.40 11.32 -0.10
C SER A 31 2.31 10.43 -1.32
N TYR A 32 1.78 9.23 -1.14
CA TYR A 32 1.61 8.25 -2.20
C TYR A 32 0.20 7.62 -2.17
N LEU A 33 -0.19 7.06 -3.31
CA LEU A 33 -1.28 6.10 -3.43
C LEU A 33 -0.73 4.84 -4.09
N SER A 34 -0.99 3.68 -3.48
CA SER A 34 -0.60 2.37 -3.99
C SER A 34 -1.80 1.43 -4.01
N SER A 35 -2.07 0.80 -5.15
CA SER A 35 -3.12 -0.21 -5.24
C SER A 35 -2.75 -1.45 -4.42
N MET A 36 -3.74 -2.14 -3.86
CA MET A 36 -3.52 -3.37 -3.12
C MET A 36 -2.89 -4.45 -4.01
N THR A 37 -1.72 -4.93 -3.59
CA THR A 37 -1.03 -6.08 -4.18
C THR A 37 -1.70 -7.39 -3.75
N SER A 38 -1.44 -8.49 -4.47
CA SER A 38 -1.97 -9.80 -4.08
C SER A 38 -1.44 -10.25 -2.71
N ALA A 39 -0.19 -9.94 -2.37
CA ALA A 39 0.38 -10.22 -1.06
C ALA A 39 -0.28 -9.42 0.07
N GLU A 40 -0.59 -8.13 -0.16
CA GLU A 40 -1.37 -7.34 0.78
C GLU A 40 -2.82 -7.87 0.89
N ALA A 41 -3.42 -8.32 -0.22
CA ALA A 41 -4.77 -8.89 -0.20
C ALA A 41 -4.84 -10.12 0.71
N GLU A 42 -3.88 -11.06 0.58
CA GLU A 42 -3.74 -12.21 1.49
C GLU A 42 -3.57 -11.78 2.96
N GLU A 43 -2.75 -10.77 3.21
CA GLU A 43 -2.49 -10.26 4.57
C GLU A 43 -3.73 -9.64 5.22
N TRP A 44 -4.58 -8.99 4.43
CA TRP A 44 -5.79 -8.32 4.90
C TRP A 44 -7.06 -9.15 4.72
N GLY A 45 -6.94 -10.40 4.27
CA GLY A 45 -8.07 -11.31 4.07
C GLY A 45 -9.04 -10.83 2.98
N VAL A 46 -8.51 -10.18 1.96
CA VAL A 46 -9.26 -9.69 0.80
C VAL A 46 -9.05 -10.67 -0.36
N ASP A 47 -10.14 -11.09 -0.98
CA ASP A 47 -10.07 -11.92 -2.18
C ASP A 47 -9.32 -11.19 -3.31
N ASP A 48 -8.52 -11.92 -4.10
CA ASP A 48 -7.66 -11.30 -5.13
C ASP A 48 -8.47 -10.56 -6.21
N ASP A 49 -9.70 -10.99 -6.48
CA ASP A 49 -10.61 -10.28 -7.40
C ASP A 49 -11.09 -8.94 -6.78
N GLN A 50 -11.27 -8.88 -5.47
CA GLN A 50 -11.73 -7.69 -4.75
C GLN A 50 -10.62 -6.67 -4.47
N ARG A 51 -9.33 -7.06 -4.50
CA ARG A 51 -8.21 -6.15 -4.16
C ARG A 51 -8.17 -4.87 -4.98
N ARG A 52 -8.67 -4.89 -6.23
CA ARG A 52 -8.75 -3.72 -7.12
C ARG A 52 -9.54 -2.55 -6.52
N PHE A 53 -10.43 -2.84 -5.58
CA PHE A 53 -11.23 -1.83 -4.88
C PHE A 53 -10.49 -1.16 -3.73
N PHE A 54 -9.26 -1.57 -3.42
CA PHE A 54 -8.51 -1.04 -2.29
C PHE A 54 -7.26 -0.29 -2.73
N VAL A 55 -6.97 0.81 -2.02
CA VAL A 55 -5.78 1.63 -2.23
C VAL A 55 -5.23 2.08 -0.88
N ARG A 56 -3.92 1.97 -0.71
CA ARG A 56 -3.19 2.46 0.46
C ARG A 56 -2.72 3.88 0.21
N PHE A 57 -2.93 4.73 1.20
CA PHE A 57 -2.43 6.10 1.26
C PHE A 57 -1.46 6.23 2.42
N GLY A 58 -0.37 6.93 2.19
CA GLY A 58 0.62 7.23 3.23
C GLY A 58 1.49 8.43 2.87
N VAL A 59 2.35 8.79 3.83
CA VAL A 59 3.29 9.92 3.70
C VAL A 59 4.70 9.36 3.64
N SER A 60 5.33 9.43 2.48
CA SER A 60 6.69 8.91 2.24
C SER A 60 7.79 9.90 2.62
N LYS A 61 7.47 11.19 2.77
CA LYS A 61 8.43 12.24 3.13
C LYS A 61 7.73 13.33 3.95
N ALA A 62 8.22 13.63 5.14
CA ALA A 62 7.79 14.77 5.96
C ALA A 62 8.86 15.12 7.01
N ASN A 63 9.00 16.40 7.34
CA ASN A 63 9.96 16.89 8.35
C ASN A 63 9.33 17.15 9.73
N TYR A 64 8.01 17.36 9.79
CA TYR A 64 7.31 17.82 10.97
C TYR A 64 6.00 17.05 11.19
N GLY A 65 5.52 17.03 12.42
CA GLY A 65 4.29 16.36 12.83
C GLY A 65 4.51 14.98 13.42
N ALA A 66 3.47 14.45 14.07
CA ALA A 66 3.48 13.07 14.56
C ALA A 66 3.50 12.07 13.39
N PRO A 67 3.99 10.84 13.59
CA PRO A 67 3.93 9.80 12.57
C PRO A 67 2.51 9.61 12.02
N PHE A 68 2.38 9.59 10.69
CA PHE A 68 1.12 9.28 10.03
C PHE A 68 1.09 7.80 9.66
N ALA A 69 0.19 7.04 10.28
CA ALA A 69 -0.02 5.64 9.91
C ALA A 69 -0.72 5.54 8.55
N ASP A 70 -0.21 4.67 7.69
CA ASP A 70 -0.83 4.35 6.41
C ASP A 70 -2.30 3.95 6.55
N ARG A 71 -3.13 4.36 5.60
CA ARG A 71 -4.57 4.10 5.61
C ARG A 71 -5.01 3.38 4.35
N TRP A 72 -5.84 2.36 4.54
CA TRP A 72 -6.56 1.73 3.44
C TRP A 72 -7.86 2.47 3.15
N PHE A 73 -8.12 2.69 1.87
CA PHE A 73 -9.38 3.22 1.36
C PHE A 73 -10.03 2.24 0.40
N ARG A 74 -11.36 2.13 0.48
CA ARG A 74 -12.20 1.44 -0.50
C ARG A 74 -12.67 2.43 -1.57
N ARG A 75 -12.57 2.02 -2.83
CA ARG A 75 -13.12 2.70 -4.00
C ARG A 75 -14.60 2.37 -4.11
N HIS A 76 -15.43 3.40 -4.05
CA HIS A 76 -16.87 3.33 -4.30
C HIS A 76 -17.20 3.83 -5.71
N ASP A 77 -18.48 3.86 -6.03
CA ASP A 77 -19.00 4.38 -7.29
C ASP A 77 -18.47 5.80 -7.56
N GLY A 78 -18.13 6.06 -8.82
CA GLY A 78 -17.48 7.31 -9.23
C GLY A 78 -16.04 7.49 -8.74
N GLY A 79 -15.44 6.48 -8.09
CA GLY A 79 -14.06 6.52 -7.59
C GLY A 79 -13.90 7.18 -6.21
N VAL A 80 -15.01 7.42 -5.50
CA VAL A 80 -14.98 8.02 -4.15
C VAL A 80 -14.22 7.12 -3.18
N LEU A 81 -13.24 7.69 -2.46
CA LEU A 81 -12.43 6.97 -1.48
C LEU A 81 -13.02 7.14 -0.08
N LYS A 82 -13.33 6.02 0.58
CA LYS A 82 -13.80 5.98 1.99
C LYS A 82 -12.91 5.05 2.81
N PRO A 83 -12.71 5.30 4.11
CA PRO A 83 -11.92 4.42 4.95
C PRO A 83 -12.37 2.96 4.82
N ALA A 84 -11.43 2.06 4.56
CA ALA A 84 -11.71 0.64 4.47
C ALA A 84 -11.80 0.02 5.87
N VAL A 85 -12.77 -0.88 6.06
CA VAL A 85 -12.85 -1.76 7.23
C VAL A 85 -12.16 -3.06 6.85
N LEU A 86 -10.94 -3.26 7.34
CA LEU A 86 -10.11 -4.44 7.05
C LEU A 86 -9.58 -5.03 8.35
N GLU A 87 -9.55 -6.35 8.44
CA GLU A 87 -8.98 -7.09 9.56
C GLU A 87 -7.74 -7.84 9.11
N ARG A 88 -6.61 -7.53 9.75
CA ARG A 88 -5.32 -8.15 9.41
C ARG A 88 -5.35 -9.62 9.80
N GLN A 89 -5.07 -10.50 8.85
CA GLN A 89 -5.04 -11.94 9.07
C GLN A 89 -3.78 -12.32 9.86
N ARG A 90 -3.96 -12.92 11.03
CA ARG A 90 -2.86 -13.54 11.76
C ARG A 90 -2.48 -14.83 11.03
N LYS A 91 -1.27 -14.88 10.47
CA LYS A 91 -0.72 -16.15 9.96
C LYS A 91 -0.65 -17.13 11.12
N SER A 92 -1.40 -18.23 11.05
CA SER A 92 -1.24 -19.34 11.97
C SER A 92 0.20 -19.86 11.83
N LYS A 93 0.89 -20.08 12.96
CA LYS A 93 2.18 -20.78 12.92
C LYS A 93 1.89 -22.17 12.38
N GLY A 94 2.33 -22.45 11.15
CA GLY A 94 2.08 -23.73 10.48
C GLY A 94 2.45 -24.90 11.39
N VAL A 95 1.61 -25.94 11.38
CA VAL A 95 1.89 -27.20 12.05
C VAL A 95 3.25 -27.72 11.55
N PRO A 96 4.21 -28.09 12.42
CA PRO A 96 5.44 -28.70 11.97
C PRO A 96 5.07 -29.94 11.17
N ARG A 97 5.58 -30.04 9.94
CA ARG A 97 5.40 -31.22 9.10
C ARG A 97 6.09 -32.38 9.82
N GLY A 98 5.30 -33.18 10.53
CA GLY A 98 5.77 -34.42 11.15
C GLY A 98 6.20 -35.35 10.02
N GLU A 99 7.49 -35.65 9.98
CA GLU A 99 8.03 -36.78 9.23
C GLU A 99 7.39 -38.07 9.77
N ALA A 100 6.85 -38.87 8.86
CA ALA A 100 6.48 -40.27 9.06
C ALA A 100 7.19 -41.09 7.98
#